data_AF-A0A3A8JL63-F1
#
_entry.id   AF-A0A3A8JL63-F1
#
_cell.length_a   1.000
_cell.length_b   1.000
_cell.length_c   1.000
_cell.angle_alpha   90.00
_cell.angle_beta   90.00
_cell.angle_gamma   90.00
#
_symmetry.space_group_name_H-M   'P 1'
#
loop_
_entity.id
_entity.type
_entity.pdbx_description
1 polymer ?
#
loop_
_entity_poly.entity_id
_entity_poly.type
_entity_poly.pdbx_seq_one_letter_code
_entity_poly.pdbx_strand_id
1 'polypeptide(L)'
;MPGLIKAADMQQSSFTTLMEADTEGVDAPRVSFESIVLDGTKSRGLHMFRLAESPSVLVIDESVKAALKENRPAEGWGIVFEELDSV
;
A
#
# COMPACT_ATOMS: atom_id res chain seq x y z
N MET A 1 1.34 11.23 10.18
CA MET A 1 2.64 11.04 9.49
C MET A 1 2.45 11.24 7.99
N PRO A 2 3.30 12.00 7.29
CA PRO A 2 3.16 12.15 5.84
C PRO A 2 3.36 10.80 5.12
N GLY A 3 2.49 10.49 4.18
CA GLY A 3 2.60 9.31 3.31
C GLY A 3 1.82 8.05 3.74
N LEU A 4 0.97 8.11 4.77
CA LEU A 4 -0.02 7.07 5.09
C LEU A 4 -1.38 7.44 4.49
N ILE A 5 -1.93 6.58 3.63
CA ILE A 5 -3.15 6.84 2.87
C ILE A 5 -4.14 5.68 3.05
N LYS A 6 -5.41 6.00 3.32
CA LYS A 6 -6.52 5.03 3.39
C LYS A 6 -7.04 4.66 2.00
N ALA A 7 -6.16 4.09 1.16
CA ALA A 7 -6.44 3.83 -0.25
C ALA A 7 -6.87 2.39 -0.54
N ALA A 8 -6.84 1.48 0.43
CA ALA A 8 -7.38 0.14 0.25
C ALA A 8 -8.92 0.20 0.19
N ASP A 9 -9.50 -0.49 -0.80
CA ASP A 9 -10.92 -0.81 -0.80
C ASP A 9 -11.16 -1.97 0.18
N MET A 10 -11.56 -1.63 1.40
CA MET A 10 -11.81 -2.59 2.47
C MET A 10 -13.05 -3.47 2.24
N GLN A 11 -13.86 -3.20 1.22
CA GLN A 11 -15.00 -4.06 0.85
C GLN A 11 -14.60 -5.12 -0.17
N GLN A 12 -13.59 -4.84 -1.00
CA GLN A 12 -13.13 -5.74 -2.06
C GLN A 12 -11.80 -6.44 -1.74
N SER A 13 -11.06 -5.96 -0.74
CA SER A 13 -9.82 -6.59 -0.26
C SER A 13 -10.11 -7.73 0.73
N SER A 14 -9.24 -8.76 0.78
CA SER A 14 -9.25 -9.79 1.81
C SER A 14 -8.18 -9.51 2.86
N PHE A 15 -8.55 -9.53 4.15
CA PHE A 15 -7.62 -9.26 5.24
C PHE A 15 -8.10 -9.84 6.58
N THR A 16 -7.15 -9.98 7.51
CA THR A 16 -7.43 -10.23 8.93
C THR A 16 -7.18 -8.97 9.74
N THR A 17 -8.15 -8.55 10.56
CA THR A 17 -7.98 -7.43 11.49
C THR A 17 -7.07 -7.84 12.66
N LEU A 18 -6.02 -7.06 12.88
CA LEU A 18 -5.07 -7.22 13.98
C LEU A 18 -5.42 -6.28 15.14
N MET A 19 -5.96 -5.10 14.84
CA MET A 19 -6.40 -4.11 15.82
C MET A 19 -7.52 -3.26 15.22
N GLU A 20 -8.62 -3.10 15.95
CA GLU A 20 -9.73 -2.25 15.53
C GLU A 20 -9.34 -0.76 15.53
N ALA A 21 -10.05 0.01 14.72
CA ALA A 21 -10.03 1.47 14.86
C ALA A 21 -10.78 1.87 16.14
N ASP A 22 -10.35 2.94 16.77
CA ASP A 22 -11.01 3.51 17.94
C ASP A 22 -11.21 5.02 17.79
N THR A 23 -12.09 5.56 18.63
CA THR A 23 -12.34 7.01 18.69
C THR A 23 -11.26 7.77 19.49
N GLU A 24 -10.29 7.08 20.06
CA GLU A 24 -9.31 7.63 21.01
C GLU A 24 -7.90 7.82 20.44
N GLY A 25 -7.63 7.39 19.20
CA GLY A 25 -6.40 7.73 18.49
C GLY A 25 -6.02 6.85 17.30
N VAL A 26 -6.78 5.79 17.02
CA VAL A 26 -6.50 4.88 15.90
C VAL A 26 -7.43 5.18 14.73
N ASP A 27 -6.97 6.06 13.84
CA ASP A 27 -7.74 6.54 12.69
C ASP A 27 -8.10 5.44 11.67
N ALA A 28 -7.33 4.35 11.61
CA ALA A 28 -7.54 3.24 10.69
C ALA A 28 -7.27 1.90 11.40
N PRO A 29 -8.07 0.85 11.16
CA PRO A 29 -7.80 -0.45 11.73
C PRO A 29 -6.45 -0.96 11.23
N ARG A 30 -5.70 -1.67 12.08
CA ARG A 30 -4.51 -2.39 11.61
C ARG A 30 -4.91 -3.75 11.10
N VAL A 31 -4.50 -4.06 9.87
CA VAL A 31 -4.86 -5.30 9.20
C VAL A 31 -3.63 -5.97 8.57
N SER A 32 -3.73 -7.29 8.41
CA SER A 32 -2.85 -8.09 7.56
C SER A 32 -3.61 -8.46 6.30
N PHE A 33 -3.19 -7.94 5.15
CA PHE A 33 -3.84 -8.23 3.87
C PHE A 33 -3.41 -9.59 3.32
N GLU A 34 -4.37 -10.32 2.77
CA GLU A 34 -4.15 -11.50 1.92
C GLU A 34 -4.24 -11.11 0.44
N SER A 35 -5.17 -10.19 0.12
CA SER A 35 -5.28 -9.55 -1.18
C SER A 35 -5.67 -8.08 -1.00
N ILE A 36 -5.14 -7.20 -1.86
CA ILE A 36 -5.36 -5.76 -1.78
C ILE A 36 -5.97 -5.29 -3.09
N VAL A 37 -7.13 -4.65 -2.99
CA VAL A 37 -7.74 -3.86 -4.06
C VAL A 37 -7.59 -2.39 -3.69
N LEU A 38 -7.05 -1.59 -4.58
CA LEU A 38 -6.91 -0.14 -4.37
C LEU A 38 -8.13 0.61 -4.89
N ASP A 39 -8.57 1.59 -4.11
CA ASP A 39 -9.49 2.64 -4.55
C ASP A 39 -8.73 3.62 -5.46
N GLY A 40 -9.02 3.56 -6.77
CA GLY A 40 -8.36 4.36 -7.78
C GLY A 40 -8.54 5.87 -7.59
N THR A 41 -9.58 6.31 -6.87
CA THR A 41 -9.82 7.74 -6.62
C THR A 41 -8.90 8.30 -5.55
N LYS A 42 -8.59 7.52 -4.51
CA LYS A 42 -7.74 7.92 -3.38
C LYS A 42 -6.25 7.80 -3.66
N SER A 43 -5.88 6.96 -4.62
CA SER A 43 -4.50 6.74 -5.06
C SER A 43 -4.10 7.58 -6.27
N ARG A 44 -5.06 8.27 -6.91
CA ARG A 44 -4.82 9.05 -8.13
C ARG A 44 -3.75 10.12 -7.94
N GLY A 45 -2.73 10.10 -8.79
CA GLY A 45 -1.64 11.08 -8.82
C GLY A 45 -0.56 10.86 -7.76
N LEU A 46 -0.67 9.79 -6.94
CA LEU A 46 0.36 9.40 -6.01
C LEU A 46 1.26 8.34 -6.65
N HIS A 47 2.57 8.61 -6.70
CA HIS A 47 3.54 7.66 -7.24
C HIS A 47 4.03 6.65 -6.20
N MET A 48 3.98 7.02 -4.92
CA MET A 48 4.44 6.16 -3.82
C MET A 48 3.77 6.57 -2.51
N PHE A 49 3.21 5.60 -1.79
CA PHE A 49 2.59 5.82 -0.49
C PHE A 49 2.53 4.51 0.31
N ARG A 50 2.25 4.62 1.61
CA ARG A 50 1.98 3.48 2.50
C ARG A 50 0.51 3.41 2.83
N LEU A 51 -0.01 2.20 3.01
CA LEU A 51 -1.39 2.02 3.46
C LEU A 51 -1.53 2.38 4.94
N ALA A 52 -2.56 3.14 5.28
CA ALA A 52 -2.82 3.50 6.67
C ALA A 52 -3.17 2.26 7.51
N GLU A 53 -3.88 1.32 6.91
CA GLU A 53 -4.34 0.07 7.51
C GLU A 53 -3.20 -0.95 7.68
N SER A 54 -2.15 -0.84 6.88
CA SER A 54 -0.95 -1.67 6.98
C SER A 54 0.30 -0.87 6.61
N PRO A 55 0.89 -0.12 7.58
CA PRO A 55 2.01 0.78 7.30
C PRO A 55 3.28 0.13 6.74
N SER A 56 3.41 -1.20 6.84
CA SER A 56 4.49 -1.96 6.22
C SER A 56 4.32 -2.14 4.70
N VAL A 57 3.09 -2.01 4.18
CA VAL A 57 2.82 -2.10 2.74
C VAL A 57 3.18 -0.77 2.09
N LEU A 58 4.17 -0.83 1.18
CA LEU A 58 4.56 0.28 0.32
C LEU A 58 3.96 0.05 -1.06
N VAL A 59 3.04 0.92 -1.46
CA VAL A 59 2.47 0.95 -2.80
C VAL A 59 3.30 1.92 -3.65
N ILE A 60 3.66 1.47 -4.84
CA ILE A 60 4.34 2.28 -5.86
C ILE A 60 3.55 2.17 -7.16
N ASP A 61 3.59 3.22 -7.97
CA ASP A 61 3.07 3.18 -9.32
C ASP A 61 4.06 2.50 -10.29
N GLU A 62 3.60 2.23 -11.50
CA GLU A 62 4.42 1.55 -12.51
C GLU A 62 5.65 2.37 -12.92
N SER A 63 5.59 3.71 -12.85
CA SER A 63 6.72 4.57 -13.21
C SER A 63 7.88 4.45 -12.21
N VAL A 64 7.57 4.39 -10.91
CA VAL A 64 8.57 4.14 -9.86
C VAL A 64 9.14 2.73 -10.00
N LYS A 65 8.30 1.72 -10.23
CA LYS A 65 8.75 0.33 -10.47
C LYS A 65 9.69 0.23 -11.66
N ALA A 66 9.39 0.91 -12.77
CA ALA A 66 10.27 0.99 -13.94
C ALA A 66 11.61 1.65 -13.60
N ALA A 67 11.59 2.82 -12.94
CA ALA A 67 12.79 3.53 -12.53
C ALA A 67 13.68 2.70 -11.58
N LEU A 68 13.09 1.97 -10.63
CA LEU A 68 13.80 1.05 -9.75
C LEU A 68 14.49 -0.05 -10.57
N LYS A 69 13.77 -0.70 -11.51
CA LYS A 69 14.34 -1.75 -12.36
C LYS A 69 15.51 -1.23 -13.22
N GLU A 70 15.37 -0.04 -13.79
CA GLU A 70 16.40 0.60 -14.63
C GLU A 70 17.66 0.99 -13.84
N ASN A 71 17.49 1.42 -12.58
CA ASN A 71 18.57 1.89 -11.72
C ASN A 71 18.99 0.86 -10.67
N ARG A 72 18.86 -0.43 -10.99
CA ARG A 72 19.27 -1.53 -10.09
C ARG A 72 20.76 -1.39 -9.75
N PRO A 73 21.15 -1.37 -8.45
CA PRO A 73 22.56 -1.32 -8.04
C PRO A 73 23.36 -2.51 -8.58
N ALA A 74 24.67 -2.34 -8.80
CA ALA A 74 25.54 -3.37 -9.35
C ALA A 74 25.66 -4.60 -8.42
N GLU A 75 25.68 -4.34 -7.11
CA GLU A 75 25.60 -5.32 -6.03
C GLU A 75 24.20 -5.97 -5.89
N GLY A 76 23.21 -5.42 -6.59
CA GLY A 76 21.82 -5.85 -6.56
C GLY A 76 21.08 -5.41 -5.30
N TRP A 77 19.79 -5.75 -5.27
CA TRP A 77 18.92 -5.54 -4.12
C TRP A 77 17.83 -6.62 -4.09
N GLY A 78 17.25 -6.84 -2.91
CA GLY A 78 16.21 -7.84 -2.67
C GLY A 78 14.80 -7.26 -2.69
N ILE A 79 14.41 -6.58 -3.77
CA ILE A 79 13.04 -6.08 -3.95
C ILE A 79 12.19 -7.17 -4.63
N VAL A 80 11.06 -7.51 -4.01
CA VAL A 80 10.01 -8.32 -4.61
C VAL A 80 8.87 -7.38 -4.99
N PHE A 81 8.41 -7.48 -6.23
CA PHE A 81 7.26 -6.72 -6.73
C PHE A 81 6.06 -7.64 -6.79
N GLU A 82 4.94 -7.19 -6.25
CA GLU A 82 3.63 -7.84 -6.32
C GLU A 82 2.67 -6.89 -7.01
N GLU A 83 1.91 -7.38 -7.98
CA GLU A 83 0.88 -6.58 -8.66
C GLU A 83 -0.36 -6.48 -7.77
N LEU A 84 -1.02 -5.32 -7.79
CA LEU A 84 -2.25 -5.08 -7.06
C LEU A 84 -3.40 -4.84 -8.02
N ASP A 85 -4.59 -5.27 -7.63
CA ASP A 85 -5.81 -4.95 -8.36
C ASP A 85 -6.28 -3.54 -8.01
N SER A 86 -6.95 -2.86 -8.96
CA SER A 86 -7.52 -1.53 -8.77
C SER A 86 -8.88 -1.43 -9.44
N VAL A 87 -9.80 -0.69 -8.80
CA VAL A 87 -11.17 -0.45 -9.28
C VAL A 87 -11.48 1.04 -9.42
#